data_AF-A0A7K3DFQ3-F1
#
_entry.id   AF-A0A7K3DFQ3-F1
#
_cell.length_a   1.000
_cell.length_b   1.000
_cell.length_c   1.000
_cell.angle_alpha   90.00
_cell.angle_beta   90.00
_cell.angle_gamma   90.00
#
_symmetry.space_group_name_H-M   'P 1'
#
loop_
_entity.id
_entity.type
_entity.pdbx_description
1 polymer ?
#
loop_
_entity_poly.entity_id
_entity_poly.type
_entity_poly.pdbx_seq_one_letter_code
_entity_poly.pdbx_strand_id
1 'polypeptide(L)'
;YTDENVVYWYHGLKVDGDVETKLFTSEFSDDYDALPAYEQIYALAGPVQTYRVTGDPRIKADADATIRLFDRFYLDSEQGGYFSHIDPILLSPDHASLGPNQARKNWNSVGDHAPAYLINLYLATGEQRYADMLEYTFDTIVERFPDLKNSPFVQERFHRDWTPDTTHGWQQNRAVVGHNLKIAWNLARMNSLRPKDVYLDTAVALGESMPEIGSDRQRGGWYDVVERVKVDGEERFRFTWHDRKAWWQQEQAILAYLILHGVTGRLDFRTEARDAQSFYNAFFLDHDEGAVYFNTLASGLPYLLGVERLKGSHSMSMYHSAELCYLAAVYNNLLVNGSPMDFWFKPDPEQIPDRVLRVAPDLLPAGSVRIASVEIDGVEHTDFNAQALTVRLPDTSGRVKVRVRLKGESRTEVKG
;
A
#
# COMPACT_ATOMS: atom_id res chain seq x y z
N TYR A 1 -3.99 5.60 29.00
CA TYR A 1 -2.97 4.61 28.59
C TYR A 1 -1.60 5.25 28.34
N THR A 2 -1.19 6.24 29.14
CA THR A 2 0.20 6.75 29.17
C THR A 2 1.19 5.73 29.73
N ASP A 3 0.71 4.69 30.40
CA ASP A 3 1.54 3.66 31.04
C ASP A 3 2.15 2.65 30.05
N GLU A 4 1.55 2.49 28.86
CA GLU A 4 1.98 1.48 27.89
C GLU A 4 2.91 2.02 26.79
N ASN A 5 3.19 3.32 26.78
CA ASN A 5 4.04 3.97 25.78
C ASN A 5 3.62 3.65 24.33
N VAL A 6 2.31 3.57 24.05
CA VAL A 6 1.73 3.34 22.72
C VAL A 6 0.88 4.53 22.28
N VAL A 7 0.67 4.66 20.97
CA VAL A 7 -0.32 5.57 20.37
C VAL A 7 -1.36 4.72 19.66
N TYR A 8 -2.63 5.02 19.91
CA TYR A 8 -3.75 4.53 19.10
C TYR A 8 -4.51 5.72 18.54
N TRP A 9 -5.14 5.49 17.40
CA TRP A 9 -5.92 6.46 16.65
C TRP A 9 -7.40 6.15 16.88
N TYR A 10 -8.15 7.11 17.41
CA TYR A 10 -9.60 6.98 17.50
C TYR A 10 -10.19 6.99 16.09
N HIS A 11 -11.27 6.23 15.87
CA HIS A 11 -11.94 6.10 14.58
C HIS A 11 -12.31 7.44 13.95
N GLY A 12 -12.85 8.37 14.75
CA GLY A 12 -13.21 9.69 14.25
C GLY A 12 -13.63 10.68 15.31
N LEU A 13 -13.95 11.89 14.84
CA LEU A 13 -14.57 12.94 15.62
C LEU A 13 -15.98 13.19 15.07
N LYS A 14 -16.97 13.13 15.95
CA LYS A 14 -18.32 13.63 15.67
C LYS A 14 -18.41 15.06 16.18
N VAL A 15 -18.65 16.00 15.27
CA VAL A 15 -18.81 17.42 15.58
C VAL A 15 -20.30 17.77 15.52
N ASP A 16 -20.85 18.25 16.63
CA ASP A 16 -22.24 18.73 16.74
C ASP A 16 -22.24 20.15 17.33
N GLY A 17 -22.32 21.15 16.46
CA GLY A 17 -22.10 22.55 16.82
C GLY A 17 -20.69 22.76 17.40
N ASP A 18 -20.63 23.20 18.65
CA ASP A 18 -19.38 23.45 19.39
C ASP A 18 -18.91 22.21 20.20
N VAL A 19 -19.61 21.08 20.10
CA VAL A 19 -19.28 19.85 20.84
C VAL A 19 -18.56 18.86 19.93
N GLU A 20 -17.37 18.45 20.37
CA GLU A 20 -16.61 17.36 19.75
C GLU A 20 -16.72 16.09 20.59
N THR A 21 -17.20 15.01 19.99
CA THR A 21 -17.21 13.67 20.60
C THR A 21 -16.19 12.79 19.90
N LYS A 22 -15.27 12.21 20.68
CA LYS A 22 -14.29 11.24 20.19
C LYS A 22 -14.95 9.87 20.05
N LEU A 23 -14.91 9.31 18.86
CA LEU A 23 -15.37 7.96 18.55
C LEU A 23 -14.15 7.04 18.63
N PHE A 24 -14.01 6.33 19.74
CA PHE A 24 -12.78 5.57 20.04
C PHE A 24 -12.70 4.25 19.28
N THR A 25 -13.83 3.55 19.16
CA THR A 25 -13.97 2.29 18.44
C THR A 25 -14.42 2.54 17.00
N SER A 26 -14.23 1.53 16.14
CA SER A 26 -14.73 1.61 14.77
C SER A 26 -16.25 1.71 14.74
N GLU A 27 -16.76 2.58 13.86
CA GLU A 27 -18.19 2.69 13.52
C GLU A 27 -18.54 1.93 12.24
N PHE A 28 -17.62 1.11 11.70
CA PHE A 28 -17.90 0.29 10.51
C PHE A 28 -18.60 -1.00 10.89
N SER A 29 -19.51 -1.47 10.02
CA SER A 29 -20.35 -2.64 10.33
C SER A 29 -19.53 -3.89 10.64
N ASP A 30 -18.45 -4.12 9.89
CA ASP A 30 -17.66 -5.34 10.00
C ASP A 30 -16.68 -5.27 11.18
N ASP A 31 -16.37 -4.07 11.66
CA ASP A 31 -15.34 -3.80 12.67
C ASP A 31 -15.93 -3.16 13.94
N TYR A 32 -17.27 -3.10 14.04
CA TYR A 32 -18.01 -2.31 15.02
C TYR A 32 -17.60 -2.65 16.45
N ASP A 33 -17.43 -1.63 17.29
CA ASP A 33 -17.00 -1.76 18.69
C ASP A 33 -15.63 -2.45 18.90
N ALA A 34 -14.80 -2.57 17.86
CA ALA A 34 -13.42 -3.06 17.94
C ALA A 34 -12.39 -1.97 17.59
N LEU A 35 -11.11 -2.32 17.78
CA LEU A 35 -9.98 -1.59 17.20
C LEU A 35 -9.37 -2.43 16.06
N PRO A 36 -9.83 -2.24 14.81
CA PRO A 36 -9.24 -2.93 13.66
C PRO A 36 -7.81 -2.45 13.39
N ALA A 37 -6.89 -3.39 13.14
CA ALA A 37 -5.50 -3.09 12.77
C ALA A 37 -5.44 -2.21 11.51
N TYR A 38 -6.33 -2.48 10.55
CA TYR A 38 -6.43 -1.74 9.29
C TYR A 38 -6.59 -0.22 9.51
N GLU A 39 -7.49 0.22 10.39
CA GLU A 39 -7.67 1.66 10.65
C GLU A 39 -6.40 2.28 11.26
N GLN A 40 -5.75 1.57 12.18
CA GLN A 40 -4.51 2.03 12.81
C GLN A 40 -3.36 2.13 11.81
N ILE A 41 -3.27 1.17 10.87
CA ILE A 41 -2.26 1.16 9.79
C ILE A 41 -2.47 2.37 8.88
N TYR A 42 -3.70 2.58 8.43
CA TYR A 42 -4.02 3.64 7.48
C TYR A 42 -4.02 5.04 8.10
N ALA A 43 -4.22 5.16 9.42
CA ALA A 43 -4.01 6.41 10.14
C ALA A 43 -2.57 6.95 9.99
N LEU A 44 -1.59 6.09 9.74
CA LEU A 44 -0.19 6.48 9.52
C LEU A 44 0.12 6.96 8.09
N ALA A 45 -0.75 6.70 7.11
CA ALA A 45 -0.43 6.93 5.70
C ALA A 45 -0.12 8.40 5.37
N GLY A 46 -0.99 9.32 5.78
CA GLY A 46 -0.78 10.76 5.60
C GLY A 46 0.35 11.34 6.45
N PRO A 47 0.39 11.08 7.78
CA PRO A 47 1.47 11.54 8.64
C PRO A 47 2.85 11.12 8.15
N VAL A 48 3.06 9.84 7.81
CA VAL A 48 4.39 9.38 7.40
C VAL A 48 4.84 9.98 6.06
N GLN A 49 3.93 10.27 5.12
CA GLN A 49 4.28 11.07 3.92
C GLN A 49 4.68 12.50 4.29
N THR A 50 4.05 13.10 5.31
CA THR A 50 4.47 14.42 5.82
C THR A 50 5.85 14.35 6.47
N TYR A 51 6.14 13.27 7.20
CA TYR A 51 7.47 13.02 7.76
C TYR A 51 8.54 12.86 6.68
N ARG A 52 8.25 12.15 5.59
CA ARG A 52 9.15 12.01 4.42
C ARG A 52 9.59 13.36 3.85
N VAL A 53 8.71 14.35 3.85
CA VAL A 53 8.97 15.69 3.29
C VAL A 53 9.66 16.62 4.29
N THR A 54 9.32 16.52 5.58
CA THR A 54 9.66 17.53 6.59
C THR A 54 10.66 17.06 7.65
N GLY A 55 10.80 15.74 7.83
CA GLY A 55 11.60 15.15 8.90
C GLY A 55 11.10 15.43 10.31
N ASP A 56 9.85 15.86 10.49
CA ASP A 56 9.32 16.24 11.81
C ASP A 56 9.36 15.07 12.81
N PRO A 57 10.20 15.13 13.87
CA PRO A 57 10.44 13.99 14.74
C PRO A 57 9.20 13.61 15.57
N ARG A 58 8.21 14.50 15.71
CA ARG A 58 6.96 14.22 16.43
C ARG A 58 6.12 13.19 15.69
N ILE A 59 6.03 13.33 14.37
CA ILE A 59 5.32 12.38 13.52
C ILE A 59 5.96 10.99 13.61
N LYS A 60 7.31 10.94 13.57
CA LYS A 60 8.03 9.69 13.74
C LYS A 60 7.79 9.07 15.11
N ALA A 61 7.75 9.88 16.16
CA ALA A 61 7.46 9.40 17.51
C ALA A 61 6.07 8.77 17.61
N ASP A 62 5.05 9.39 17.01
CA ASP A 62 3.68 8.84 16.95
C ASP A 62 3.62 7.54 16.14
N ALA A 63 4.30 7.49 14.99
CA ALA A 63 4.39 6.28 14.16
C ALA A 63 5.10 5.15 14.91
N ASP A 64 6.22 5.43 15.58
CA ASP A 64 6.95 4.46 16.39
C ASP A 64 6.13 3.97 17.58
N ALA A 65 5.31 4.84 18.18
CA ALA A 65 4.39 4.47 19.25
C ALA A 65 3.21 3.63 18.76
N THR A 66 2.76 3.86 17.52
CA THR A 66 1.74 3.02 16.87
C THR A 66 2.31 1.66 16.47
N ILE A 67 3.57 1.57 16.03
CA ILE A 67 4.23 0.27 15.80
C ILE A 67 4.32 -0.55 17.09
N ARG A 68 4.63 0.10 18.22
CA ARG A 68 4.59 -0.57 19.54
C ARG A 68 3.19 -1.07 19.90
N LEU A 69 2.12 -0.40 19.45
CA LEU A 69 0.76 -0.93 19.60
C LEU A 69 0.61 -2.26 18.85
N PHE A 70 1.05 -2.33 17.59
CA PHE A 70 1.01 -3.55 16.78
C PHE A 70 1.81 -4.67 17.42
N ASP A 71 3.08 -4.42 17.75
CA ASP A 71 3.98 -5.45 18.30
C ASP A 71 3.50 -6.00 19.64
N ARG A 72 2.82 -5.19 20.45
CA ARG A 72 2.39 -5.59 21.80
C ARG A 72 1.03 -6.25 21.86
N PHE A 73 0.10 -5.82 21.02
CA PHE A 73 -1.31 -6.22 21.15
C PHE A 73 -1.86 -6.94 19.92
N TYR A 74 -1.28 -6.73 18.73
CA TYR A 74 -1.73 -7.39 17.50
C TYR A 74 -0.81 -8.54 17.08
N LEU A 75 0.49 -8.48 17.37
CA LEU A 75 1.43 -9.54 17.01
C LEU A 75 1.09 -10.84 17.75
N ASP A 76 0.87 -11.91 17.00
CA ASP A 76 0.73 -13.25 17.55
C ASP A 76 2.11 -13.85 17.78
N SER A 77 2.63 -13.73 19.01
CA SER A 77 3.95 -14.27 19.36
C SER A 77 4.01 -15.81 19.35
N GLU A 78 2.87 -16.51 19.29
CA GLU A 78 2.81 -17.97 19.31
C GLU A 78 2.77 -18.57 17.90
N GLN A 79 1.92 -18.05 17.03
CA GLN A 79 1.73 -18.58 15.66
C GLN A 79 2.25 -17.65 14.56
N GLY A 80 2.77 -16.47 14.91
CA GLY A 80 3.25 -15.45 13.96
C GLY A 80 2.13 -14.71 13.22
N GLY A 81 2.47 -13.62 12.54
CA GLY A 81 1.54 -12.67 11.92
C GLY A 81 0.85 -11.77 12.92
N TYR A 82 -0.02 -10.90 12.41
CA TYR A 82 -0.78 -9.94 13.23
C TYR A 82 -2.27 -10.26 13.17
N PHE A 83 -2.92 -10.22 14.32
CA PHE A 83 -4.38 -10.27 14.41
C PHE A 83 -5.01 -9.07 13.72
N SER A 84 -6.22 -9.23 13.19
CA SER A 84 -6.93 -8.16 12.50
C SER A 84 -7.61 -7.18 13.45
N HIS A 85 -7.90 -7.59 14.68
CA HIS A 85 -8.65 -6.79 15.66
C HIS A 85 -8.15 -7.03 17.08
N ILE A 86 -8.35 -6.02 17.93
CA ILE A 86 -8.27 -6.13 19.38
C ILE A 86 -9.46 -5.47 20.04
N ASP A 87 -9.84 -5.95 21.23
CA ASP A 87 -10.86 -5.34 22.07
C ASP A 87 -10.43 -3.95 22.57
N PRO A 88 -11.31 -2.94 22.56
CA PRO A 88 -10.94 -1.56 22.90
C PRO A 88 -10.63 -1.30 24.38
N ILE A 89 -10.98 -2.23 25.28
CA ILE A 89 -10.81 -2.06 26.73
C ILE A 89 -9.54 -2.78 27.19
N LEU A 90 -9.44 -4.06 26.87
CA LEU A 90 -8.38 -4.96 27.29
C LEU A 90 -7.23 -5.06 26.28
N LEU A 91 -7.40 -4.47 25.08
CA LEU A 91 -6.42 -4.55 23.98
C LEU A 91 -6.05 -5.99 23.65
N SER A 92 -7.04 -6.89 23.70
CA SER A 92 -6.84 -8.33 23.51
C SER A 92 -7.49 -8.81 22.21
N PRO A 93 -6.77 -9.58 21.38
CA PRO A 93 -7.32 -10.21 20.17
C PRO A 93 -8.22 -11.41 20.49
N ASP A 94 -8.15 -11.94 21.71
CA ASP A 94 -8.85 -13.13 22.15
C ASP A 94 -10.15 -12.82 22.92
N HIS A 95 -10.52 -11.55 23.08
CA HIS A 95 -11.69 -11.19 23.85
C HIS A 95 -13.00 -11.49 23.10
N ALA A 96 -14.02 -11.96 23.82
CA ALA A 96 -15.28 -12.40 23.23
C ALA A 96 -16.13 -11.26 22.64
N SER A 97 -15.88 -10.00 23.02
CA SER A 97 -16.54 -8.81 22.43
C SER A 97 -16.32 -8.70 20.92
N LEU A 98 -15.20 -9.24 20.43
CA LEU A 98 -14.85 -9.21 19.01
C LEU A 98 -15.74 -10.11 18.13
N GLY A 99 -16.52 -11.02 18.75
CA GLY A 99 -17.42 -11.92 18.03
C GLY A 99 -16.72 -12.63 16.85
N PRO A 100 -17.18 -12.44 15.59
CA PRO A 100 -16.58 -13.10 14.43
C PRO A 100 -15.13 -12.65 14.12
N ASN A 101 -14.67 -11.53 14.67
CA ASN A 101 -13.32 -11.00 14.48
C ASN A 101 -12.29 -11.56 15.49
N GLN A 102 -12.74 -12.29 16.51
CA GLN A 102 -11.89 -12.84 17.55
C GLN A 102 -10.78 -13.73 16.95
N ALA A 103 -9.53 -13.43 17.30
CA ALA A 103 -8.34 -14.19 16.91
C ALA A 103 -8.25 -14.52 15.40
N ARG A 104 -8.61 -13.55 14.54
CA ARG A 104 -8.49 -13.66 13.07
C ARG A 104 -7.26 -12.94 12.55
N LYS A 105 -6.74 -13.41 11.41
CA LYS A 105 -5.64 -12.79 10.65
C LYS A 105 -6.09 -12.60 9.21
N ASN A 106 -5.62 -11.55 8.53
CA ASN A 106 -5.96 -11.34 7.13
C ASN A 106 -4.87 -10.57 6.36
N TRP A 107 -5.09 -10.39 5.06
CA TRP A 107 -4.25 -9.52 4.21
C TRP A 107 -4.03 -8.15 4.85
N ASN A 108 -5.09 -7.50 5.32
CA ASN A 108 -5.02 -6.14 5.84
C ASN A 108 -4.15 -6.03 7.09
N SER A 109 -4.21 -7.02 7.99
CA SER A 109 -3.42 -7.01 9.22
C SER A 109 -1.96 -7.40 8.99
N VAL A 110 -1.61 -8.05 7.89
CA VAL A 110 -0.23 -8.48 7.61
C VAL A 110 0.43 -7.58 6.57
N GLY A 111 -0.21 -7.41 5.42
CA GLY A 111 0.40 -6.78 4.25
C GLY A 111 0.20 -5.27 4.14
N ASP A 112 -0.88 -4.69 4.66
CA ASP A 112 -1.15 -3.26 4.47
C ASP A 112 -0.15 -2.36 5.22
N HIS A 113 0.57 -2.89 6.22
CA HIS A 113 1.68 -2.20 6.88
C HIS A 113 2.71 -1.65 5.87
N ALA A 114 2.99 -2.42 4.80
CA ALA A 114 4.01 -2.08 3.82
C ALA A 114 3.71 -0.80 3.03
N PRO A 115 2.62 -0.73 2.23
CA PRO A 115 2.31 0.45 1.43
C PRO A 115 1.91 1.65 2.29
N ALA A 116 1.19 1.44 3.40
CA ALA A 116 0.64 2.54 4.18
C ALA A 116 1.75 3.38 4.81
N TYR A 117 2.75 2.76 5.46
CA TYR A 117 3.72 3.54 6.23
C TYR A 117 5.12 2.95 6.32
N LEU A 118 5.31 1.62 6.36
CA LEU A 118 6.62 1.03 6.65
C LEU A 118 7.66 1.32 5.56
N ILE A 119 7.27 1.20 4.28
CA ILE A 119 8.15 1.53 3.16
C ILE A 119 8.62 2.99 3.28
N ASN A 120 7.69 3.90 3.58
CA ASN A 120 7.99 5.32 3.71
C ASN A 120 8.86 5.63 4.94
N LEU A 121 8.62 4.98 6.10
CA LEU A 121 9.50 5.12 7.26
C LEU A 121 10.91 4.63 6.98
N TYR A 122 11.06 3.48 6.32
CA TYR A 122 12.36 2.99 5.90
C TYR A 122 13.04 3.96 4.93
N LEU A 123 12.34 4.41 3.89
CA LEU A 123 12.91 5.35 2.92
C LEU A 123 13.29 6.70 3.55
N ALA A 124 12.59 7.16 4.58
CA ALA A 124 12.90 8.40 5.29
C ALA A 124 14.14 8.27 6.20
N THR A 125 14.35 7.10 6.82
CA THR A 125 15.29 6.94 7.93
C THR A 125 16.48 6.03 7.64
N GLY A 126 16.27 5.00 6.81
CA GLY A 126 17.19 3.87 6.63
C GLY A 126 17.30 2.94 7.85
N GLU A 127 16.44 3.08 8.86
CA GLU A 127 16.47 2.25 10.06
C GLU A 127 16.10 0.80 9.75
N GLN A 128 16.97 -0.14 10.15
CA GLN A 128 16.80 -1.56 9.81
C GLN A 128 15.56 -2.19 10.42
N ARG A 129 15.11 -1.76 11.61
CA ARG A 129 13.90 -2.31 12.24
C ARG A 129 12.64 -2.21 11.36
N TYR A 130 12.53 -1.16 10.52
CA TYR A 130 11.41 -1.05 9.59
C TYR A 130 11.55 -2.04 8.42
N ALA A 131 12.78 -2.24 7.93
CA ALA A 131 13.08 -3.25 6.91
C ALA A 131 12.89 -4.68 7.45
N ASP A 132 13.21 -4.92 8.72
CA ASP A 132 13.01 -6.20 9.40
C ASP A 132 11.51 -6.51 9.55
N MET A 133 10.69 -5.52 9.95
CA MET A 133 9.23 -5.67 10.01
C MET A 133 8.65 -5.91 8.60
N LEU A 134 9.11 -5.18 7.58
CA LEU A 134 8.71 -5.43 6.19
C LEU A 134 9.05 -6.86 5.77
N GLU A 135 10.28 -7.30 5.98
CA GLU A 135 10.71 -8.65 5.64
C GLU A 135 9.86 -9.70 6.36
N TYR A 136 9.60 -9.53 7.65
CA TYR A 136 8.73 -10.42 8.42
C TYR A 136 7.32 -10.52 7.81
N THR A 137 6.71 -9.39 7.44
CA THR A 137 5.38 -9.39 6.81
C THR A 137 5.40 -10.10 5.46
N PHE A 138 6.43 -9.91 4.63
CA PHE A 138 6.50 -10.53 3.31
C PHE A 138 6.89 -12.01 3.34
N ASP A 139 7.76 -12.42 4.27
CA ASP A 139 8.01 -13.84 4.54
C ASP A 139 6.71 -14.54 4.94
N THR A 140 5.91 -13.91 5.81
CA THR A 140 4.59 -14.42 6.19
C THR A 140 3.65 -14.51 4.97
N ILE A 141 3.65 -13.49 4.11
CA ILE A 141 2.79 -13.48 2.91
C ILE A 141 3.15 -14.64 1.98
N VAL A 142 4.41 -14.81 1.60
CA VAL A 142 4.80 -15.88 0.66
C VAL A 142 4.66 -17.28 1.25
N GLU A 143 4.71 -17.42 2.58
CA GLU A 143 4.47 -18.69 3.26
C GLU A 143 2.97 -19.05 3.33
N ARG A 144 2.09 -18.08 3.61
CA ARG A 144 0.72 -18.36 4.05
C ARG A 144 -0.37 -18.05 3.02
N PHE A 145 -0.15 -17.08 2.14
CA PHE A 145 -1.20 -16.56 1.25
C PHE A 145 -1.38 -17.35 -0.06
N PRO A 146 -0.31 -17.87 -0.71
CA PRO A 146 -0.48 -18.68 -1.90
C PRO A 146 -1.32 -19.94 -1.64
N ASP A 147 -2.32 -20.17 -2.50
CA ASP A 147 -3.23 -21.33 -2.40
C ASP A 147 -3.30 -22.10 -3.72
N LEU A 148 -2.15 -22.26 -4.37
CA LEU A 148 -2.02 -22.80 -5.73
C LEU A 148 -2.65 -24.19 -5.94
N LYS A 149 -2.91 -24.93 -4.86
CA LYS A 149 -3.58 -26.24 -4.90
C LYS A 149 -5.09 -26.13 -5.13
N ASN A 150 -5.72 -25.06 -4.66
CA ASN A 150 -7.17 -24.93 -4.64
C ASN A 150 -7.67 -23.75 -5.49
N SER A 151 -6.88 -22.68 -5.61
CA SER A 151 -7.27 -21.46 -6.31
C SER A 151 -6.05 -20.75 -6.92
N PRO A 152 -6.19 -20.10 -8.09
CA PRO A 152 -5.16 -19.20 -8.60
C PRO A 152 -5.10 -17.87 -7.83
N PHE A 153 -6.08 -17.58 -6.97
CA PHE A 153 -6.09 -16.41 -6.11
C PHE A 153 -5.53 -16.74 -4.72
N VAL A 154 -4.92 -15.74 -4.08
CA VAL A 154 -4.47 -15.88 -2.69
C VAL A 154 -5.61 -16.20 -1.73
N GLN A 155 -5.29 -16.87 -0.62
CA GLN A 155 -6.15 -16.94 0.56
C GLN A 155 -5.86 -15.71 1.44
N GLU A 156 -6.88 -14.91 1.72
CA GLU A 156 -6.68 -13.62 2.39
C GLU A 156 -7.08 -13.62 3.86
N ARG A 157 -7.81 -14.63 4.33
CA ARG A 157 -8.34 -14.70 5.70
C ARG A 157 -8.03 -16.01 6.37
N PHE A 158 -7.67 -15.93 7.63
CA PHE A 158 -7.19 -17.06 8.40
C PHE A 158 -7.68 -17.02 9.85
N HIS A 159 -7.84 -18.19 10.42
CA HIS A 159 -7.86 -18.36 11.87
C HIS A 159 -6.44 -18.17 12.45
N ARG A 160 -6.34 -18.11 13.77
CA ARG A 160 -5.07 -17.94 14.50
C ARG A 160 -3.98 -18.92 14.06
N ASP A 161 -4.35 -20.17 13.82
CA ASP A 161 -3.45 -21.26 13.42
C ASP A 161 -3.12 -21.30 11.91
N TRP A 162 -3.46 -20.23 11.17
CA TRP A 162 -3.31 -20.13 9.72
C TRP A 162 -4.18 -21.11 8.91
N THR A 163 -5.18 -21.74 9.52
CA THR A 163 -6.20 -22.44 8.71
C THR A 163 -7.06 -21.41 7.95
N PRO A 164 -7.35 -21.64 6.65
CA PRO A 164 -8.17 -20.73 5.85
C PRO A 164 -9.55 -20.48 6.48
N ASP A 165 -9.92 -19.20 6.66
CA ASP A 165 -11.27 -18.80 7.03
C ASP A 165 -12.06 -18.44 5.76
N THR A 166 -12.87 -19.38 5.29
CA THR A 166 -13.68 -19.26 4.06
C THR A 166 -15.12 -18.86 4.33
N THR A 167 -15.45 -18.49 5.59
CA THR A 167 -16.82 -18.21 6.03
C THR A 167 -17.01 -16.80 6.57
N HIS A 168 -15.93 -16.02 6.64
CA HIS A 168 -15.92 -14.71 7.26
C HIS A 168 -16.73 -13.65 6.48
N GLY A 169 -17.76 -13.11 7.13
CA GLY A 169 -18.50 -11.93 6.69
C GLY A 169 -18.97 -11.98 5.23
N TRP A 170 -18.82 -10.86 4.52
CA TRP A 170 -19.14 -10.78 3.10
C TRP A 170 -18.11 -11.49 2.22
N GLN A 171 -16.86 -11.61 2.67
CA GLN A 171 -15.77 -12.11 1.81
C GLN A 171 -15.86 -13.62 1.61
N GLN A 172 -16.26 -14.40 2.61
CA GLN A 172 -16.38 -15.86 2.50
C GLN A 172 -15.18 -16.48 1.72
N ASN A 173 -15.42 -17.34 0.72
CA ASN A 173 -14.37 -17.89 -0.16
C ASN A 173 -14.23 -17.12 -1.48
N ARG A 174 -14.14 -15.79 -1.40
CA ARG A 174 -14.12 -14.90 -2.58
C ARG A 174 -12.81 -14.15 -2.68
N ALA A 175 -12.35 -13.95 -3.91
CA ALA A 175 -11.11 -13.28 -4.24
C ALA A 175 -11.36 -11.80 -4.46
N VAL A 176 -10.58 -10.95 -3.78
CA VAL A 176 -10.48 -9.54 -4.13
C VAL A 176 -9.35 -9.41 -5.15
N VAL A 177 -9.68 -9.14 -6.41
CA VAL A 177 -8.71 -9.20 -7.51
C VAL A 177 -7.55 -8.21 -7.27
N GLY A 178 -7.87 -7.01 -6.81
CA GLY A 178 -6.93 -5.96 -6.49
C GLY A 178 -5.95 -6.34 -5.37
N HIS A 179 -6.32 -7.18 -4.40
CA HIS A 179 -5.40 -7.62 -3.35
C HIS A 179 -4.29 -8.53 -3.91
N ASN A 180 -4.60 -9.37 -4.89
CA ASN A 180 -3.59 -10.20 -5.57
C ASN A 180 -2.54 -9.32 -6.27
N LEU A 181 -2.99 -8.26 -6.97
CA LEU A 181 -2.10 -7.32 -7.63
C LEU A 181 -1.35 -6.43 -6.63
N LYS A 182 -2.00 -6.03 -5.52
CA LYS A 182 -1.36 -5.32 -4.42
C LYS A 182 -0.24 -6.15 -3.79
N ILE A 183 -0.45 -7.46 -3.60
CA ILE A 183 0.59 -8.39 -3.14
C ILE A 183 1.75 -8.43 -4.13
N ALA A 184 1.48 -8.62 -5.42
CA ALA A 184 2.53 -8.66 -6.45
C ALA A 184 3.36 -7.36 -6.50
N TRP A 185 2.68 -6.20 -6.46
CA TRP A 185 3.32 -4.89 -6.40
C TRP A 185 4.25 -4.75 -5.18
N ASN A 186 3.76 -5.16 -4.01
CA ASN A 186 4.49 -5.03 -2.76
C ASN A 186 5.67 -6.00 -2.64
N LEU A 187 5.52 -7.25 -3.10
CA LEU A 187 6.61 -8.23 -3.17
C LEU A 187 7.73 -7.77 -4.10
N ALA A 188 7.39 -7.15 -5.25
CA ALA A 188 8.39 -6.59 -6.16
C ALA A 188 9.20 -5.44 -5.52
N ARG A 189 8.55 -4.59 -4.71
CA ARG A 189 9.23 -3.55 -3.91
C ARG A 189 10.10 -4.17 -2.82
N MET A 190 9.60 -5.17 -2.10
CA MET A 190 10.39 -5.85 -1.07
C MET A 190 11.62 -6.54 -1.65
N ASN A 191 11.48 -7.20 -2.81
CA ASN A 191 12.58 -7.83 -3.50
C ASN A 191 13.67 -6.83 -3.93
N SER A 192 13.30 -5.56 -4.19
CA SER A 192 14.27 -4.49 -4.47
C SER A 192 15.05 -4.07 -3.22
N LEU A 193 14.48 -4.26 -2.03
CA LEU A 193 15.11 -3.96 -0.73
C LEU A 193 15.95 -5.13 -0.21
N ARG A 194 15.35 -6.31 -0.06
CA ARG A 194 16.00 -7.57 0.35
C ARG A 194 15.62 -8.67 -0.64
N PRO A 195 16.44 -8.92 -1.66
CA PRO A 195 16.12 -9.89 -2.70
C PRO A 195 15.94 -11.31 -2.14
N LYS A 196 14.85 -11.95 -2.50
CA LYS A 196 14.62 -13.40 -2.33
C LYS A 196 13.87 -13.90 -3.56
N ASP A 197 14.35 -15.00 -4.14
CA ASP A 197 13.74 -15.57 -5.36
C ASP A 197 12.23 -15.80 -5.17
N VAL A 198 11.83 -16.33 -4.01
CA VAL A 198 10.42 -16.58 -3.66
C VAL A 198 9.54 -15.31 -3.72
N TYR A 199 10.07 -14.13 -3.40
CA TYR A 199 9.32 -12.87 -3.50
C TYR A 199 9.02 -12.53 -4.95
N LEU A 200 10.06 -12.59 -5.80
CA LEU A 200 9.92 -12.28 -7.22
C LEU A 200 9.07 -13.34 -7.94
N ASP A 201 9.29 -14.62 -7.67
CA ASP A 201 8.55 -15.73 -8.26
C ASP A 201 7.06 -15.63 -7.92
N THR A 202 6.71 -15.35 -6.67
CA THR A 202 5.32 -15.17 -6.25
C THR A 202 4.69 -13.95 -6.91
N ALA A 203 5.42 -12.82 -6.97
CA ALA A 203 4.94 -11.60 -7.61
C ALA A 203 4.68 -11.80 -9.12
N VAL A 204 5.60 -12.50 -9.80
CA VAL A 204 5.49 -12.83 -11.22
C VAL A 204 4.34 -13.79 -11.47
N ALA A 205 4.19 -14.86 -10.68
CA ALA A 205 3.10 -15.82 -10.84
C ALA A 205 1.72 -15.19 -10.68
N LEU A 206 1.56 -14.27 -9.72
CA LEU A 206 0.34 -13.46 -9.60
C LEU A 206 0.17 -12.55 -10.83
N GLY A 207 1.21 -11.81 -11.21
CA GLY A 207 1.17 -10.92 -12.38
C GLY A 207 0.80 -11.63 -13.68
N GLU A 208 1.24 -12.87 -13.88
CA GLU A 208 0.95 -13.70 -15.08
C GLU A 208 -0.47 -14.25 -15.09
N SER A 209 -1.01 -14.66 -13.95
CA SER A 209 -2.30 -15.33 -13.86
C SER A 209 -3.48 -14.36 -13.81
N MET A 210 -3.33 -13.25 -13.07
CA MET A 210 -4.40 -12.28 -12.84
C MET A 210 -5.07 -11.75 -14.12
N PRO A 211 -4.34 -11.44 -15.21
CA PRO A 211 -4.97 -10.90 -16.39
C PRO A 211 -6.04 -11.82 -17.00
N GLU A 212 -5.81 -13.14 -17.04
CA GLU A 212 -6.78 -14.10 -17.59
C GLU A 212 -8.04 -14.22 -16.70
N ILE A 213 -7.87 -14.20 -15.39
CA ILE A 213 -8.91 -14.62 -14.44
C ILE A 213 -9.58 -13.46 -13.69
N GLY A 214 -8.93 -12.30 -13.65
CA GLY A 214 -9.35 -11.14 -12.86
C GLY A 214 -9.61 -9.87 -13.68
N SER A 215 -9.29 -9.87 -14.99
CA SER A 215 -9.52 -8.73 -15.87
C SER A 215 -10.64 -8.94 -16.88
N ASP A 216 -11.32 -7.85 -17.25
CA ASP A 216 -12.26 -7.84 -18.36
C ASP A 216 -11.50 -7.68 -19.67
N ARG A 217 -11.09 -8.81 -20.25
CA ARG A 217 -10.36 -8.85 -21.54
C ARG A 217 -11.14 -8.29 -22.72
N GLN A 218 -12.45 -8.13 -22.60
CA GLN A 218 -13.29 -7.59 -23.67
C GLN A 218 -13.45 -6.07 -23.57
N ARG A 219 -13.65 -5.53 -22.37
CA ARG A 219 -13.98 -4.09 -22.17
C ARG A 219 -12.90 -3.32 -21.40
N GLY A 220 -11.82 -3.98 -21.01
CA GLY A 220 -10.74 -3.43 -20.20
C GLY A 220 -11.10 -3.28 -18.72
N GLY A 221 -10.08 -3.08 -17.89
CA GLY A 221 -10.22 -2.94 -16.44
C GLY A 221 -10.32 -4.27 -15.69
N TRP A 222 -10.35 -4.17 -14.38
CA TRP A 222 -10.23 -5.28 -13.43
C TRP A 222 -11.51 -5.45 -12.63
N TYR A 223 -11.97 -6.70 -12.51
CA TYR A 223 -13.21 -7.02 -11.80
C TYR A 223 -13.11 -6.77 -10.30
N ASP A 224 -14.28 -6.63 -9.67
CA ASP A 224 -14.31 -6.35 -8.24
C ASP A 224 -13.93 -7.56 -7.38
N VAL A 225 -14.92 -8.45 -7.20
CA VAL A 225 -14.82 -9.66 -6.40
C VAL A 225 -15.39 -10.83 -7.18
N VAL A 226 -14.67 -11.94 -7.18
CA VAL A 226 -15.05 -13.20 -7.85
C VAL A 226 -14.97 -14.37 -6.89
N GLU A 227 -15.69 -15.46 -7.18
CA GLU A 227 -15.53 -16.72 -6.46
C GLU A 227 -14.09 -17.27 -6.66
N ARG A 228 -13.44 -17.78 -5.59
CA ARG A 228 -12.05 -18.28 -5.67
C ARG A 228 -11.92 -19.60 -6.43
N VAL A 229 -12.99 -20.38 -6.49
CA VAL A 229 -13.01 -21.72 -7.07
C VAL A 229 -14.11 -21.79 -8.12
N LYS A 230 -13.81 -22.42 -9.26
CA LYS A 230 -14.81 -22.67 -10.30
C LYS A 230 -15.74 -23.80 -9.87
N VAL A 231 -17.02 -23.70 -10.22
CA VAL A 231 -17.92 -24.86 -10.12
C VAL A 231 -17.58 -25.85 -11.24
N ASP A 232 -17.73 -27.15 -10.97
CA ASP A 232 -17.48 -28.21 -11.95
C ASP A 232 -18.20 -27.92 -13.28
N GLY A 233 -17.43 -27.93 -14.37
CA GLY A 233 -17.91 -27.65 -15.72
C GLY A 233 -17.93 -26.18 -16.12
N GLU A 234 -17.54 -25.25 -15.24
CA GLU A 234 -17.43 -23.83 -15.58
C GLU A 234 -16.05 -23.45 -16.10
N GLU A 235 -16.03 -22.62 -17.15
CA GLU A 235 -14.79 -22.10 -17.74
C GLU A 235 -14.31 -20.82 -17.05
N ARG A 236 -15.17 -20.11 -16.32
CA ARG A 236 -14.89 -18.80 -15.70
C ARG A 236 -15.21 -18.79 -14.22
N PHE A 237 -14.50 -17.95 -13.47
CA PHE A 237 -14.88 -17.64 -12.09
C PHE A 237 -16.12 -16.74 -12.10
N ARG A 238 -17.10 -17.06 -11.25
CA ARG A 238 -18.34 -16.30 -11.15
C ARG A 238 -18.09 -14.97 -10.44
N PHE A 239 -18.74 -13.90 -10.90
CA PHE A 239 -18.83 -12.67 -10.12
C PHE A 239 -19.58 -12.94 -8.83
N THR A 240 -19.13 -12.35 -7.74
CA THR A 240 -19.83 -12.49 -6.48
C THR A 240 -21.19 -11.80 -6.50
N TRP A 241 -21.23 -10.55 -6.96
CA TRP A 241 -22.47 -9.76 -7.02
C TRP A 241 -22.66 -9.05 -8.35
N HIS A 242 -21.58 -8.59 -8.97
CA HIS A 242 -21.61 -7.73 -10.15
C HIS A 242 -20.26 -7.73 -10.88
N ASP A 243 -20.26 -7.16 -12.07
CA ASP A 243 -19.09 -6.94 -12.94
C ASP A 243 -18.55 -5.49 -12.88
N ARG A 244 -19.00 -4.70 -11.90
CA ARG A 244 -18.46 -3.36 -11.62
C ARG A 244 -16.96 -3.42 -11.34
N LYS A 245 -16.30 -2.29 -11.58
CA LYS A 245 -14.85 -2.13 -11.49
C LYS A 245 -14.58 -1.00 -10.48
N ALA A 246 -13.84 -1.30 -9.42
CA ALA A 246 -13.51 -0.35 -8.36
C ALA A 246 -12.21 0.40 -8.65
N TRP A 247 -12.20 1.71 -8.36
CA TRP A 247 -11.08 2.61 -8.65
C TRP A 247 -9.76 2.08 -8.08
N TRP A 248 -9.74 1.76 -6.78
CA TRP A 248 -8.52 1.40 -6.06
C TRP A 248 -7.88 0.13 -6.62
N GLN A 249 -8.68 -0.83 -7.11
CA GLN A 249 -8.16 -2.07 -7.69
C GLN A 249 -7.48 -1.82 -9.05
N GLN A 250 -7.99 -0.86 -9.81
CA GLN A 250 -7.31 -0.44 -11.04
C GLN A 250 -5.96 0.21 -10.70
N GLU A 251 -5.89 1.01 -9.64
CA GLU A 251 -4.65 1.60 -9.17
C GLU A 251 -3.61 0.53 -8.81
N GLN A 252 -4.04 -0.52 -8.07
CA GLN A 252 -3.16 -1.65 -7.73
C GLN A 252 -2.65 -2.36 -8.98
N ALA A 253 -3.50 -2.57 -9.99
CA ALA A 253 -3.08 -3.15 -11.26
C ALA A 253 -2.01 -2.28 -11.95
N ILE A 254 -2.25 -0.97 -12.07
CA ILE A 254 -1.31 -0.04 -12.70
C ILE A 254 0.05 -0.10 -12.00
N LEU A 255 0.08 0.00 -10.67
CA LEU A 255 1.31 0.01 -9.90
C LEU A 255 2.03 -1.34 -9.94
N ALA A 256 1.29 -2.45 -9.86
CA ALA A 256 1.84 -3.80 -9.97
C ALA A 256 2.54 -4.03 -11.31
N TYR A 257 1.85 -3.77 -12.42
CA TYR A 257 2.41 -4.04 -13.74
C TYR A 257 3.54 -3.09 -14.12
N LEU A 258 3.50 -1.83 -13.68
CA LEU A 258 4.61 -0.90 -13.86
C LEU A 258 5.87 -1.37 -13.11
N ILE A 259 5.76 -1.76 -11.84
CA ILE A 259 6.93 -2.24 -11.08
C ILE A 259 7.41 -3.60 -11.59
N LEU A 260 6.51 -4.51 -11.96
CA LEU A 260 6.87 -5.84 -12.48
C LEU A 260 7.63 -5.70 -13.80
N HIS A 261 7.16 -4.85 -14.71
CA HIS A 261 7.92 -4.51 -15.92
C HIS A 261 9.25 -3.85 -15.56
N GLY A 262 9.25 -2.89 -14.65
CA GLY A 262 10.46 -2.19 -14.18
C GLY A 262 11.50 -3.11 -13.57
N VAL A 263 11.09 -4.20 -12.89
CA VAL A 263 11.98 -5.19 -12.26
C VAL A 263 12.43 -6.26 -13.25
N THR A 264 11.53 -6.82 -14.05
CA THR A 264 11.79 -8.00 -14.90
C THR A 264 12.19 -7.66 -16.34
N GLY A 265 11.89 -6.45 -16.81
CA GLY A 265 12.05 -6.05 -18.21
C GLY A 265 11.02 -6.65 -19.17
N ARG A 266 10.08 -7.50 -18.71
CA ARG A 266 9.13 -8.19 -19.58
C ARG A 266 8.11 -7.24 -20.21
N LEU A 267 7.87 -7.40 -21.51
CA LEU A 267 7.03 -6.49 -22.29
C LEU A 267 5.52 -6.77 -22.16
N ASP A 268 5.14 -7.99 -21.80
CA ASP A 268 3.75 -8.33 -21.51
C ASP A 268 3.23 -7.56 -20.29
N PHE A 269 4.00 -7.49 -19.19
CA PHE A 269 3.67 -6.63 -18.05
C PHE A 269 3.57 -5.15 -18.42
N ARG A 270 4.40 -4.68 -19.36
CA ARG A 270 4.28 -3.30 -19.87
C ARG A 270 2.95 -3.08 -20.59
N THR A 271 2.48 -4.07 -21.35
CA THR A 271 1.18 -4.02 -22.03
C THR A 271 0.05 -3.97 -21.00
N GLU A 272 0.06 -4.86 -20.00
CA GLU A 272 -0.96 -4.86 -18.94
C GLU A 272 -1.00 -3.53 -18.15
N ALA A 273 0.16 -2.94 -17.87
CA ALA A 273 0.24 -1.61 -17.26
C ALA A 273 -0.45 -0.55 -18.12
N ARG A 274 -0.17 -0.53 -19.44
CA ARG A 274 -0.74 0.42 -20.38
C ARG A 274 -2.25 0.25 -20.53
N ASP A 275 -2.73 -0.99 -20.55
CA ASP A 275 -4.15 -1.29 -20.67
C ASP A 275 -4.90 -0.83 -19.42
N ALA A 276 -4.36 -1.12 -18.22
CA ALA A 276 -4.92 -0.66 -16.95
C ALA A 276 -4.94 0.88 -16.86
N GLN A 277 -3.83 1.54 -17.25
CA GLN A 277 -3.76 3.00 -17.29
C GLN A 277 -4.74 3.60 -18.29
N SER A 278 -4.90 3.00 -19.47
CA SER A 278 -5.82 3.47 -20.50
C SER A 278 -7.27 3.40 -20.02
N PHE A 279 -7.65 2.28 -19.40
CA PHE A 279 -8.97 2.11 -18.80
C PHE A 279 -9.23 3.14 -17.70
N TYR A 280 -8.28 3.31 -16.78
CA TYR A 280 -8.43 4.26 -15.67
C TYR A 280 -8.64 5.69 -16.17
N ASN A 281 -7.78 6.16 -17.08
CA ASN A 281 -7.86 7.52 -17.61
C ASN A 281 -9.12 7.75 -18.46
N ALA A 282 -9.66 6.71 -19.10
CA ALA A 282 -10.86 6.83 -19.93
C ALA A 282 -12.16 6.89 -19.10
N PHE A 283 -12.22 6.19 -17.96
CA PHE A 283 -13.51 5.92 -17.30
C PHE A 283 -13.61 6.36 -15.84
N PHE A 284 -12.49 6.54 -15.12
CA PHE A 284 -12.54 6.88 -13.70
C PHE A 284 -12.44 8.36 -13.39
N LEU A 285 -11.76 9.13 -14.23
CA LEU A 285 -11.59 10.57 -14.00
C LEU A 285 -12.94 11.28 -14.16
N ASP A 286 -13.36 11.99 -13.12
CA ASP A 286 -14.50 12.90 -13.23
C ASP A 286 -13.99 14.27 -13.64
N HIS A 287 -14.14 14.59 -14.92
CA HIS A 287 -13.70 15.85 -15.49
C HIS A 287 -14.66 17.03 -15.22
N ASP A 288 -15.86 16.75 -14.70
CA ASP A 288 -16.87 17.76 -14.40
C ASP A 288 -16.78 18.22 -12.93
N GLU A 289 -16.69 17.27 -12.00
CA GLU A 289 -16.65 17.55 -10.55
C GLU A 289 -15.25 17.39 -9.92
N GLY A 290 -14.29 16.82 -10.65
CA GLY A 290 -12.98 16.46 -10.13
C GLY A 290 -12.96 15.16 -9.33
N ALA A 291 -11.76 14.73 -8.94
CA ALA A 291 -11.48 13.42 -8.36
C ALA A 291 -11.83 12.25 -9.30
N VAL A 292 -12.12 11.08 -8.75
CA VAL A 292 -12.46 9.87 -9.50
C VAL A 292 -13.78 9.28 -9.04
N TYR A 293 -14.44 8.51 -9.90
CA TYR A 293 -15.60 7.71 -9.51
C TYR A 293 -15.20 6.55 -8.60
N PHE A 294 -16.05 6.20 -7.64
CA PHE A 294 -15.83 5.01 -6.80
C PHE A 294 -15.88 3.75 -7.68
N ASN A 295 -17.01 3.48 -8.33
CA ASN A 295 -17.16 2.35 -9.23
C ASN A 295 -17.53 2.80 -10.64
N THR A 296 -17.08 2.03 -11.63
CA THR A 296 -17.65 2.06 -12.99
C THR A 296 -18.35 0.74 -13.28
N LEU A 297 -19.40 0.76 -14.09
CA LEU A 297 -20.00 -0.43 -14.67
C LEU A 297 -19.02 -1.11 -15.64
N ALA A 298 -19.28 -2.35 -16.04
CA ALA A 298 -18.43 -3.01 -17.03
C ALA A 298 -18.30 -2.25 -18.36
N SER A 299 -19.29 -1.42 -18.70
CA SER A 299 -19.30 -0.52 -19.85
C SER A 299 -18.44 0.75 -19.69
N GLY A 300 -17.88 1.00 -18.51
CA GLY A 300 -17.12 2.22 -18.19
C GLY A 300 -17.98 3.39 -17.71
N LEU A 301 -19.31 3.26 -17.69
CA LEU A 301 -20.20 4.29 -17.15
C LEU A 301 -20.06 4.38 -15.62
N PRO A 302 -20.09 5.59 -15.02
CA PRO A 302 -20.06 5.74 -13.57
C PRO A 302 -21.23 5.05 -12.87
N TYR A 303 -20.94 4.40 -11.74
CA TYR A 303 -21.96 3.86 -10.85
C TYR A 303 -22.22 4.84 -9.70
N LEU A 304 -23.43 5.41 -9.65
CA LEU A 304 -23.76 6.55 -8.79
C LEU A 304 -24.91 6.25 -7.81
N LEU A 305 -24.87 5.11 -7.12
CA LEU A 305 -25.86 4.74 -6.09
C LEU A 305 -25.27 4.80 -4.68
N GLY A 306 -26.08 5.25 -3.72
CA GLY A 306 -25.72 5.22 -2.30
C GLY A 306 -24.47 6.04 -1.99
N VAL A 307 -23.58 5.48 -1.18
CA VAL A 307 -22.30 6.11 -0.81
C VAL A 307 -21.27 6.10 -1.93
N GLU A 308 -21.41 5.22 -2.93
CA GLU A 308 -20.48 5.09 -4.06
C GLU A 308 -20.61 6.23 -5.08
N ARG A 309 -21.66 7.05 -4.99
CA ARG A 309 -21.77 8.30 -5.75
C ARG A 309 -20.86 9.41 -5.21
N LEU A 310 -20.41 9.29 -3.97
CA LEU A 310 -19.63 10.32 -3.28
C LEU A 310 -18.17 10.22 -3.70
N LYS A 311 -17.48 11.36 -3.77
CA LYS A 311 -16.04 11.45 -4.05
C LYS A 311 -15.16 11.18 -2.83
N GLY A 312 -15.79 11.05 -1.68
CA GLY A 312 -15.16 10.73 -0.41
C GLY A 312 -16.14 9.97 0.45
N SER A 313 -15.65 8.93 1.10
CA SER A 313 -16.38 8.12 2.05
C SER A 313 -15.39 7.57 3.06
N HIS A 314 -15.88 6.74 3.98
CA HIS A 314 -14.99 6.07 4.90
C HIS A 314 -13.98 5.13 4.20
N SER A 315 -14.37 4.50 3.08
CA SER A 315 -13.51 3.62 2.28
C SER A 315 -12.79 4.36 1.13
N MET A 316 -13.10 5.64 0.91
CA MET A 316 -12.55 6.43 -0.19
C MET A 316 -12.05 7.78 0.30
N SER A 317 -10.74 7.97 0.24
CA SER A 317 -10.09 9.25 0.47
C SER A 317 -9.07 9.52 -0.62
N MET A 318 -8.36 10.65 -0.51
CA MET A 318 -7.32 11.04 -1.45
C MET A 318 -6.10 10.09 -1.45
N TYR A 319 -5.91 9.24 -0.42
CA TYR A 319 -4.72 8.40 -0.27
C TYR A 319 -4.40 7.60 -1.55
N HIS A 320 -5.38 6.84 -2.03
CA HIS A 320 -5.25 5.93 -3.17
C HIS A 320 -4.89 6.69 -4.45
N SER A 321 -5.64 7.75 -4.76
CA SER A 321 -5.39 8.57 -5.94
C SER A 321 -4.07 9.34 -5.88
N ALA A 322 -3.67 9.84 -4.70
CA ALA A 322 -2.38 10.52 -4.52
C ALA A 322 -1.21 9.56 -4.67
N GLU A 323 -1.31 8.36 -4.09
CA GLU A 323 -0.32 7.30 -4.21
C GLU A 323 -0.19 6.84 -5.67
N LEU A 324 -1.30 6.61 -6.36
CA LEU A 324 -1.29 6.29 -7.79
C LEU A 324 -0.59 7.38 -8.59
N CYS A 325 -1.00 8.65 -8.44
CA CYS A 325 -0.39 9.75 -9.20
C CYS A 325 1.11 9.86 -8.95
N TYR A 326 1.54 9.78 -7.69
CA TYR A 326 2.94 9.86 -7.31
C TYR A 326 3.74 8.67 -7.88
N LEU A 327 3.32 7.44 -7.59
CA LEU A 327 4.09 6.24 -7.94
C LEU A 327 4.00 5.88 -9.41
N ALA A 328 2.86 6.08 -10.07
CA ALA A 328 2.78 5.91 -11.52
C ALA A 328 3.69 6.92 -12.24
N ALA A 329 3.80 8.16 -11.76
CA ALA A 329 4.76 9.12 -12.32
C ALA A 329 6.21 8.69 -12.07
N VAL A 330 6.54 8.25 -10.84
CA VAL A 330 7.86 7.70 -10.49
C VAL A 330 8.24 6.54 -11.40
N TYR A 331 7.36 5.54 -11.54
CA TYR A 331 7.67 4.35 -12.32
C TYR A 331 7.72 4.66 -13.82
N ASN A 332 6.74 5.37 -14.39
CA ASN A 332 6.77 5.71 -15.81
C ASN A 332 7.98 6.56 -16.17
N ASN A 333 8.26 7.61 -15.41
CA ASN A 333 9.35 8.52 -15.73
C ASN A 333 10.71 7.89 -15.42
N LEU A 334 10.94 7.44 -14.19
CA LEU A 334 12.27 7.00 -13.77
C LEU A 334 12.57 5.56 -14.19
N LEU A 335 11.67 4.61 -13.94
CA LEU A 335 11.95 3.19 -14.21
C LEU A 335 11.76 2.80 -15.68
N VAL A 336 10.65 3.23 -16.30
CA VAL A 336 10.27 2.75 -17.63
C VAL A 336 10.91 3.59 -18.74
N ASN A 337 10.87 4.92 -18.62
CA ASN A 337 11.32 5.82 -19.69
C ASN A 337 12.68 6.48 -19.43
N GLY A 338 13.25 6.36 -18.22
CA GLY A 338 14.51 7.03 -17.85
C GLY A 338 14.46 8.57 -17.86
N SER A 339 13.26 9.15 -17.89
CA SER A 339 13.02 10.60 -17.90
C SER A 339 13.25 11.21 -16.51
N PRO A 340 14.00 12.33 -16.41
CA PRO A 340 14.27 12.94 -15.11
C PRO A 340 13.01 13.56 -14.48
N MET A 341 12.97 13.59 -13.15
CA MET A 341 11.86 14.14 -12.37
C MET A 341 12.39 14.90 -11.14
N ASP A 342 11.73 16.01 -10.80
CA ASP A 342 12.07 16.82 -9.63
C ASP A 342 11.23 16.42 -8.42
N PHE A 343 11.89 16.29 -7.28
CA PHE A 343 11.30 16.03 -5.97
C PHE A 343 11.60 17.19 -5.04
N TRP A 344 10.66 17.48 -4.14
CA TRP A 344 10.74 18.63 -3.26
C TRP A 344 10.59 18.19 -1.80
N PHE A 345 11.48 18.72 -0.97
CA PHE A 345 11.49 18.48 0.47
C PHE A 345 11.57 19.82 1.20
N LYS A 346 11.14 19.82 2.47
CA LYS A 346 11.22 20.99 3.33
C LYS A 346 11.65 20.62 4.77
N PRO A 347 12.82 19.96 4.93
CA PRO A 347 13.30 19.54 6.24
C PRO A 347 13.80 20.72 7.07
N ASP A 348 13.79 20.54 8.38
CA ASP A 348 14.63 21.33 9.30
C ASP A 348 15.95 20.55 9.52
N PRO A 349 17.11 21.03 9.04
CA PRO A 349 18.37 20.29 9.14
C PRO A 349 18.71 19.86 10.57
N GLU A 350 18.41 20.67 11.58
CA GLU A 350 18.69 20.35 12.99
C GLU A 350 17.92 19.14 13.51
N GLN A 351 16.79 18.81 12.87
CA GLN A 351 15.92 17.70 13.26
C GLN A 351 16.21 16.41 12.49
N ILE A 352 17.07 16.46 11.46
CA ILE A 352 17.45 15.29 10.67
C ILE A 352 18.72 14.65 11.26
N PRO A 353 18.69 13.35 11.62
CA PRO A 353 19.89 12.65 12.05
C PRO A 353 21.04 12.78 11.06
N ASP A 354 22.22 13.15 11.57
CA ASP A 354 23.45 13.40 10.79
C ASP A 354 23.32 14.45 9.67
N ARG A 355 22.21 15.21 9.64
CA ARG A 355 21.80 16.08 8.54
C ARG A 355 21.72 15.35 7.19
N VAL A 356 21.41 14.05 7.19
CA VAL A 356 21.34 13.25 5.95
C VAL A 356 19.89 13.03 5.53
N LEU A 357 19.44 13.81 4.55
CA LEU A 357 18.14 13.63 3.91
C LEU A 357 18.20 12.49 2.90
N ARG A 358 17.29 11.51 3.03
CA ARG A 358 17.10 10.42 2.06
C ARG A 358 16.03 10.78 1.06
N VAL A 359 16.34 10.67 -0.22
CA VAL A 359 15.51 11.24 -1.30
C VAL A 359 15.04 10.19 -2.33
N ALA A 360 15.29 8.91 -2.05
CA ALA A 360 14.75 7.81 -2.86
C ALA A 360 13.22 7.90 -2.89
N PRO A 361 12.57 7.89 -4.07
CA PRO A 361 11.14 8.14 -4.19
C PRO A 361 10.29 6.93 -3.81
N ASP A 362 10.83 5.72 -3.97
CA ASP A 362 10.24 4.45 -3.59
C ASP A 362 11.34 3.39 -3.47
N LEU A 363 11.00 2.15 -3.10
CA LEU A 363 11.88 0.98 -3.16
C LEU A 363 12.07 0.50 -4.61
N LEU A 364 12.76 1.31 -5.39
CA LEU A 364 13.13 1.00 -6.77
C LEU A 364 14.34 0.03 -6.79
N PRO A 365 14.51 -0.79 -7.84
CA PRO A 365 15.67 -1.66 -7.98
C PRO A 365 16.99 -0.89 -7.85
N ALA A 366 17.94 -1.43 -7.08
CA ALA A 366 19.23 -0.78 -6.83
C ALA A 366 19.92 -0.38 -8.14
N GLY A 367 20.41 0.87 -8.21
CA GLY A 367 21.08 1.42 -9.40
C GLY A 367 20.16 1.84 -10.54
N SER A 368 18.84 1.69 -10.43
CA SER A 368 17.89 2.12 -11.47
C SER A 368 17.70 3.65 -11.54
N VAL A 369 18.07 4.38 -10.48
CA VAL A 369 17.91 5.82 -10.37
C VAL A 369 19.10 6.41 -9.63
N ARG A 370 19.49 7.64 -10.00
CA ARG A 370 20.47 8.45 -9.26
C ARG A 370 20.04 9.91 -9.13
N ILE A 371 20.68 10.63 -8.21
CA ILE A 371 20.61 12.10 -8.18
C ILE A 371 21.39 12.68 -9.36
N ALA A 372 20.73 13.56 -10.11
CA ALA A 372 21.33 14.33 -11.18
C ALA A 372 21.77 15.73 -10.71
N SER A 373 20.98 16.39 -9.88
CA SER A 373 21.34 17.66 -9.24
C SER A 373 20.51 17.94 -7.99
N VAL A 374 21.01 18.82 -7.13
CA VAL A 374 20.33 19.30 -5.92
C VAL A 374 20.40 20.82 -5.87
N GLU A 375 19.30 21.44 -5.46
CA GLU A 375 19.26 22.85 -5.07
C GLU A 375 18.73 22.96 -3.63
N ILE A 376 19.34 23.82 -2.82
CA ILE A 376 18.85 24.19 -1.49
C ILE A 376 18.59 25.70 -1.49
N ASP A 377 17.35 26.09 -1.22
CA ASP A 377 16.85 27.47 -1.29
C ASP A 377 17.16 28.17 -2.63
N GLY A 378 17.11 27.39 -3.71
CA GLY A 378 17.36 27.87 -5.09
C GLY A 378 18.84 27.99 -5.46
N VAL A 379 19.75 27.61 -4.57
CA VAL A 379 21.20 27.60 -4.81
C VAL A 379 21.67 26.17 -5.08
N GLU A 380 22.54 25.99 -6.06
CA GLU A 380 23.15 24.69 -6.37
C GLU A 380 23.86 24.12 -5.13
N HIS A 381 23.65 22.82 -4.90
CA HIS A 381 24.22 22.11 -3.76
C HIS A 381 24.89 20.81 -4.23
N THR A 382 26.12 20.57 -3.77
CA THR A 382 26.98 19.50 -4.29
C THR A 382 27.30 18.40 -3.27
N ASP A 383 26.93 18.56 -1.99
CA ASP A 383 27.19 17.58 -0.94
C ASP A 383 26.08 16.53 -0.89
N PHE A 384 26.06 15.66 -1.90
CA PHE A 384 25.11 14.56 -2.02
C PHE A 384 25.78 13.30 -2.55
N ASN A 385 25.23 12.15 -2.19
CA ASN A 385 25.61 10.87 -2.78
C ASN A 385 24.58 10.49 -3.85
N ALA A 386 25.01 10.56 -5.12
CA ALA A 386 24.13 10.33 -6.25
C ALA A 386 23.51 8.93 -6.28
N GLN A 387 24.28 7.89 -5.91
CA GLN A 387 23.82 6.50 -6.00
C GLN A 387 23.13 6.03 -4.72
N ALA A 388 23.56 6.52 -3.55
CA ALA A 388 22.88 6.22 -2.29
C ALA A 388 21.58 7.02 -2.12
N LEU A 389 21.28 7.96 -3.03
CA LEU A 389 20.10 8.83 -2.99
C LEU A 389 20.00 9.58 -1.64
N THR A 390 21.12 10.17 -1.22
CA THR A 390 21.20 10.97 0.00
C THR A 390 21.79 12.36 -0.24
N VAL A 391 21.30 13.35 0.50
CA VAL A 391 21.75 14.75 0.46
C VAL A 391 22.18 15.15 1.88
N ARG A 392 23.38 15.71 2.03
CA ARG A 392 23.84 16.26 3.31
C ARG A 392 23.39 17.72 3.42
N LEU A 393 22.46 17.97 4.34
CA LEU A 393 21.89 19.30 4.57
C LEU A 393 22.93 20.23 5.23
N PRO A 394 22.86 21.53 4.94
CA PRO A 394 23.75 22.52 5.55
C PRO A 394 23.46 22.66 7.05
N ASP A 395 24.45 23.15 7.78
CA ASP A 395 24.31 23.43 9.21
C ASP A 395 23.60 24.78 9.42
N THR A 396 22.27 24.75 9.34
CA THR A 396 21.41 25.94 9.47
C THR A 396 20.20 25.64 10.32
N SER A 397 19.72 26.65 11.07
CA SER A 397 18.47 26.56 11.81
C SER A 397 17.26 26.81 10.90
N GLY A 398 16.18 26.07 11.14
CA GLY A 398 14.90 26.25 10.45
C GLY A 398 14.80 25.52 9.12
N ARG A 399 13.59 25.54 8.54
CA ARG A 399 13.25 24.75 7.37
C ARG A 399 13.88 25.31 6.09
N VAL A 400 14.58 24.45 5.35
CA VAL A 400 15.16 24.75 4.03
C VAL A 400 14.35 24.10 2.91
N LYS A 401 14.24 24.74 1.74
CA LYS A 401 13.59 24.15 0.56
C LYS A 401 14.61 23.38 -0.27
N VAL A 402 14.46 22.06 -0.36
CA VAL A 402 15.37 21.20 -1.14
C VAL A 402 14.65 20.76 -2.41
N ARG A 403 15.25 21.03 -3.58
CA ARG A 403 14.88 20.40 -4.86
C ARG A 403 15.90 19.33 -5.19
N VAL A 404 15.46 18.13 -5.49
CA VAL A 404 16.32 17.06 -6.00
C VAL A 404 15.81 16.63 -7.35
N ARG A 405 16.68 16.71 -8.37
CA ARG A 405 16.41 16.11 -9.67
C ARG A 405 16.94 14.69 -9.68
N LEU A 406 16.05 13.72 -9.84
CA LEU A 406 16.42 12.33 -10.07
C LEU A 406 16.39 12.02 -11.56
N LYS A 407 17.20 11.06 -12.00
CA LYS A 407 17.21 10.54 -13.36
C LYS A 407 17.27 9.02 -13.32
N GLY A 408 16.47 8.38 -14.19
CA GLY A 408 16.57 6.94 -14.41
C GLY A 408 17.85 6.56 -15.15
N GLU A 409 18.47 5.47 -14.72
CA GLU A 409 19.59 4.85 -15.41
C GLU A 409 19.05 3.86 -16.44
N SER A 410 19.54 3.95 -17.68
CA SER A 410 19.23 2.95 -18.69
C SER A 410 19.79 1.62 -18.22
N ARG A 411 18.91 0.64 -17.97
CA ARG A 411 19.35 -0.74 -17.73
C ARG A 411 20.09 -1.20 -18.97
N THR A 412 21.40 -1.43 -18.86
CA THR A 412 22.12 -2.27 -19.80
C THR A 412 21.35 -3.59 -19.88
N GLU A 413 20.90 -4.00 -21.07
CA GLU A 413 20.19 -5.27 -21.26
C GLU A 413 20.96 -6.38 -20.52
N VAL A 414 20.38 -6.89 -19.43
CA VAL A 414 20.86 -8.13 -18.84
C VAL A 414 20.42 -9.21 -19.81
N LYS A 415 21.34 -9.63 -20.68
CA LYS A 415 21.16 -10.84 -21.48
C LYS A 415 21.08 -12.02 -20.51
N GLY A 416 19.86 -12.47 -20.24
CA GLY A 416 19.54 -13.78 -19.66
C GLY A 416 19.02 -14.68 -20.76
#